data_AF-A0A1H5SZN2-F1
#
_entry.id   AF-A0A1H5SZN2-F1
#
_cell.length_a   1.000
_cell.length_b   1.000
_cell.length_c   1.000
_cell.angle_alpha   90.00
_cell.angle_beta   90.00
_cell.angle_gamma   90.00
#
_symmetry.space_group_name_H-M   'P 1'
#
loop_
_entity.id
_entity.type
_entity.pdbx_description
1 polymer ?
#
loop_
_entity_poly.entity_id
_entity_poly.type
_entity_poly.pdbx_seq_one_letter_code
_entity_poly.pdbx_strand_id
1 'polypeptide(L)'
;MSPRASIDETLEKLGRPGLSDETIVLLTHLLAQLHFPDLQVELVAKEELKFTTLDGATHRMYLTNMLVECRREPEDRAAIVDRYVRVIAGRDSEGEMNSLENLVTLVRDAQFLGVVQQESPIAARHLIADLWLVLARDGAESVTTLSKKDAEALSEDFEALFKRGEENVLELLEGLTARPYSASCYTFETENVFYLSSVVAMDFLWDQVGALVEGDVVLGVPARDTLLFCGANDRAGIAELRAEVDYVIKNGHHLVSDTLLRRVNGQWQVFS
;
A
#
# COMPACT_ATOMS: atom_id res chain seq x y z
N MET A 1 -11.48 30.51 -19.12
CA MET A 1 -12.26 29.56 -18.29
C MET A 1 -11.68 29.57 -16.89
N SER A 2 -12.49 29.39 -15.85
CA SER A 2 -11.97 29.18 -14.49
C SER A 2 -11.20 27.84 -14.44
N PRO A 3 -10.09 27.72 -13.68
CA PRO A 3 -9.40 26.45 -13.47
C PRO A 3 -10.35 25.33 -13.05
N ARG A 4 -11.31 25.64 -12.17
CA ARG A 4 -12.34 24.70 -11.70
C ARG A 4 -13.21 24.14 -12.83
N ALA A 5 -13.66 24.99 -13.76
CA ALA A 5 -14.46 24.54 -14.90
C ALA A 5 -13.66 23.64 -15.86
N SER A 6 -12.35 23.82 -15.92
CA SER A 6 -11.46 22.99 -16.77
C SER A 6 -11.18 21.63 -16.11
N ILE A 7 -11.11 21.59 -14.78
CA ILE A 7 -11.02 20.35 -13.98
C ILE A 7 -12.29 19.52 -14.20
N ASP A 8 -13.46 20.11 -13.98
CA ASP A 8 -14.76 19.42 -14.13
C ASP A 8 -14.92 18.83 -15.54
N GLU A 9 -14.56 19.60 -16.59
CA GLU A 9 -14.61 19.12 -17.98
C GLU A 9 -13.63 17.95 -18.23
N THR A 10 -12.45 17.98 -17.62
CA THR A 10 -11.45 16.92 -17.76
C THR A 10 -11.91 15.64 -17.07
N LEU A 11 -12.52 15.76 -15.89
CA LEU A 11 -13.15 14.65 -15.17
C LEU A 11 -14.32 14.06 -15.96
N GLU A 12 -15.16 14.89 -16.59
CA GLU A 12 -16.24 14.42 -17.47
C GLU A 12 -15.70 13.63 -18.67
N LYS A 13 -14.59 14.08 -19.27
CA LYS A 13 -13.92 13.34 -20.36
C LYS A 13 -13.40 11.99 -19.89
N LEU A 14 -12.81 11.92 -18.69
CA LEU A 14 -12.31 10.69 -18.08
C LEU A 14 -13.43 9.66 -17.83
N GLY A 15 -14.63 10.12 -17.51
CA GLY A 15 -15.81 9.26 -17.31
C GLY A 15 -16.41 8.67 -18.61
N ARG A 16 -15.90 9.02 -19.80
CA ARG A 16 -16.44 8.49 -21.06
C ARG A 16 -16.04 7.01 -21.26
N PRO A 17 -16.93 6.17 -21.79
CA PRO A 17 -16.59 4.78 -22.08
C PRO A 17 -15.58 4.68 -23.25
N GLY A 18 -14.81 3.59 -23.28
CA GLY A 18 -13.95 3.25 -24.42
C GLY A 18 -12.68 4.08 -24.59
N LEU A 19 -12.21 4.78 -23.56
CA LEU A 19 -10.91 5.45 -23.61
C LEU A 19 -9.76 4.43 -23.64
N SER A 20 -8.75 4.70 -24.46
CA SER A 20 -7.47 3.98 -24.40
C SER A 20 -6.65 4.43 -23.21
N ASP A 21 -5.73 3.58 -22.72
CA ASP A 21 -4.79 3.95 -21.66
C ASP A 21 -4.00 5.22 -22.02
N GLU A 22 -3.60 5.36 -23.28
CA GLU A 22 -2.91 6.56 -23.78
C GLU A 22 -3.76 7.82 -23.63
N THR A 23 -5.07 7.72 -23.86
CA THR A 23 -5.98 8.86 -23.66
C THR A 23 -6.16 9.16 -22.17
N ILE A 24 -6.22 8.12 -21.32
CA ILE A 24 -6.31 8.27 -19.87
C ILE A 24 -5.06 8.98 -19.33
N VAL A 25 -3.87 8.58 -19.78
CA VAL A 25 -2.59 9.22 -19.41
C VAL A 25 -2.58 10.70 -19.81
N LEU A 26 -2.99 11.04 -21.03
CA LEU A 26 -3.02 12.44 -21.48
C LEU A 26 -4.02 13.29 -20.68
N LEU A 27 -5.20 12.74 -20.37
CA LEU A 27 -6.17 13.43 -19.52
C LEU A 27 -5.68 13.56 -18.06
N THR A 28 -4.93 12.58 -17.57
CA THR A 28 -4.29 12.63 -16.24
C THR A 28 -3.23 13.72 -16.20
N HIS A 29 -2.38 13.82 -17.24
CA HIS A 29 -1.40 14.90 -17.37
C HIS A 29 -2.06 16.29 -17.39
N LEU A 30 -3.12 16.45 -18.17
CA LEU A 30 -3.91 17.69 -18.20
C LEU A 30 -4.52 18.01 -16.83
N LEU A 31 -5.13 17.01 -16.18
CA LEU A 31 -5.74 17.18 -14.86
C LEU A 31 -4.70 17.60 -13.82
N ALA A 32 -3.50 17.02 -13.85
CA ALA A 32 -2.38 17.40 -13.01
C ALA A 32 -1.92 18.85 -13.24
N GLN A 33 -1.81 19.30 -14.50
CA GLN A 33 -1.50 20.71 -14.80
C GLN A 33 -2.58 21.68 -14.30
N LEU A 34 -3.85 21.26 -14.30
CA LEU A 34 -4.96 22.08 -13.83
C LEU A 34 -5.04 22.17 -12.31
N HIS A 35 -4.73 21.09 -11.59
CA HIS A 35 -4.65 21.09 -10.12
C HIS A 35 -3.40 21.82 -9.60
N PHE A 36 -2.30 21.79 -10.36
CA PHE A 36 -1.01 22.33 -9.93
C PHE A 36 -0.45 23.37 -10.91
N PRO A 37 -1.08 24.55 -11.04
CA PRO A 37 -0.65 25.56 -12.00
C PRO A 37 0.76 26.12 -11.71
N ASP A 38 1.24 25.99 -10.48
CA ASP A 38 2.56 26.47 -10.04
C ASP A 38 3.67 25.41 -10.16
N LEU A 39 3.32 24.17 -10.55
CA LEU A 39 4.28 23.08 -10.77
C LEU A 39 4.50 22.84 -12.26
N GLN A 40 5.75 22.55 -12.64
CA GLN A 40 6.04 22.05 -13.97
C GLN A 40 5.73 20.55 -14.03
N VAL A 41 4.70 20.18 -14.78
CA VAL A 41 4.26 18.78 -14.96
C VAL A 41 4.63 18.28 -16.36
N GLU A 42 5.46 17.25 -16.42
CA GLU A 42 5.97 16.62 -17.65
C GLU A 42 5.58 15.15 -17.74
N LEU A 43 5.17 14.69 -18.93
CA LEU A 43 5.09 13.27 -19.24
C LEU A 43 6.47 12.78 -19.67
N VAL A 44 7.18 12.09 -18.78
CA VAL A 44 8.59 11.69 -18.97
C VAL A 44 8.74 10.27 -19.52
N ALA A 45 7.71 9.43 -19.36
CA ALA A 45 7.59 8.12 -19.98
C ALA A 45 6.10 7.80 -20.28
N LYS A 46 5.83 6.66 -20.92
CA LYS A 46 4.46 6.27 -21.33
C LYS A 46 3.44 6.30 -20.19
N GLU A 47 3.86 5.96 -18.98
CA GLU A 47 3.01 5.87 -17.79
C GLU A 47 3.65 6.60 -16.60
N GLU A 48 4.33 7.72 -16.85
CA GLU A 48 5.07 8.42 -15.81
C GLU A 48 5.01 9.94 -15.96
N LEU A 49 4.52 10.60 -14.90
CA LEU A 49 4.54 12.06 -14.78
C LEU A 49 5.66 12.50 -13.84
N LYS A 50 6.36 13.56 -14.20
CA LYS A 50 7.33 14.26 -13.35
C LYS A 50 6.77 15.64 -13.00
N PHE A 51 6.75 15.95 -11.72
CA PHE A 51 6.41 17.25 -11.15
C PHE A 51 7.70 17.93 -10.72
N THR A 52 7.86 19.21 -11.03
CA THR A 52 8.97 20.04 -10.56
C THR A 52 8.41 21.27 -9.87
N THR A 53 8.76 21.45 -8.60
CA THR A 53 8.41 22.62 -7.79
C THR A 53 9.26 23.84 -8.18
N LEU A 54 8.84 25.03 -7.76
CA LEU A 54 9.53 26.28 -8.07
C LEU A 54 10.97 26.34 -7.50
N ASP A 55 11.23 25.61 -6.42
CA ASP A 55 12.56 25.47 -5.80
C ASP A 55 13.43 24.37 -6.46
N GLY A 56 12.90 23.68 -7.47
CA GLY A 56 13.60 22.67 -8.26
C GLY A 56 13.53 21.25 -7.69
N ALA A 57 12.80 21.00 -6.61
CA ALA A 57 12.52 19.64 -6.17
C ALA A 57 11.67 18.90 -7.21
N THR A 58 11.89 17.59 -7.36
CA THR A 58 11.20 16.79 -8.37
C THR A 58 10.51 15.58 -7.76
N HIS A 59 9.30 15.28 -8.22
CA HIS A 59 8.52 14.11 -7.82
C HIS A 59 8.05 13.33 -9.05
N ARG A 60 7.98 12.01 -8.94
CA ARG A 60 7.49 11.12 -9.99
C ARG A 60 6.18 10.47 -9.57
N MET A 61 5.27 10.32 -10.53
CA MET A 61 4.03 9.56 -10.41
C MET A 61 4.00 8.49 -11.47
N TYR A 62 4.01 7.23 -11.02
CA TYR A 62 3.84 6.06 -11.87
C TYR A 62 2.36 5.73 -12.05
N LEU A 63 1.88 5.76 -13.29
CA LEU A 63 0.47 5.64 -13.65
C LEU A 63 0.01 4.18 -13.81
N THR A 64 0.92 3.19 -13.72
CA THR A 64 0.60 1.79 -13.97
C THR A 64 -0.50 1.25 -13.06
N ASN A 65 -0.43 1.52 -11.75
CA ASN A 65 -1.46 1.08 -10.80
C ASN A 65 -2.80 1.76 -11.06
N MET A 66 -2.78 3.07 -11.33
CA MET A 66 -3.96 3.84 -11.70
C MET A 66 -4.63 3.26 -12.95
N LEU A 67 -3.86 2.93 -13.99
CA LEU A 67 -4.37 2.34 -15.21
C LEU A 67 -4.96 0.94 -14.99
N VAL A 68 -4.31 0.11 -14.17
CA VAL A 68 -4.86 -1.21 -13.79
C VAL A 68 -6.22 -1.06 -13.11
N GLU A 69 -6.34 -0.12 -12.17
CA GLU A 69 -7.58 0.19 -11.45
C GLU A 69 -8.67 0.70 -12.40
N CYS A 70 -8.33 1.63 -13.29
CA CYS A 70 -9.24 2.19 -14.30
C CYS A 70 -9.79 1.15 -15.28
N ARG A 71 -9.04 0.07 -15.56
CA ARG A 71 -9.49 -1.05 -16.40
C ARG A 71 -10.46 -1.97 -15.66
N ARG A 72 -10.31 -2.12 -14.34
CA ARG A 72 -11.20 -2.92 -13.50
C ARG A 72 -12.53 -2.21 -13.24
N GLU A 73 -12.46 -0.90 -13.01
CA GLU A 73 -13.60 -0.06 -12.62
C GLU A 73 -13.76 1.10 -13.61
N PRO A 74 -14.18 0.83 -14.86
CA PRO A 74 -14.23 1.85 -15.91
C PRO A 74 -15.24 2.96 -15.64
N GLU A 75 -16.28 2.69 -14.84
CA GLU A 75 -17.32 3.65 -14.44
C GLU A 75 -16.77 4.67 -13.43
N ASP A 76 -15.82 4.26 -12.58
CA ASP A 76 -15.24 5.09 -11.52
C ASP A 76 -13.92 5.77 -11.94
N ARG A 77 -13.54 5.65 -13.22
CA ARG A 77 -12.27 6.16 -13.76
C ARG A 77 -11.98 7.60 -13.40
N ALA A 78 -12.97 8.48 -13.50
CA ALA A 78 -12.78 9.90 -13.18
C ALA A 78 -12.40 10.10 -11.71
N ALA A 79 -13.07 9.39 -10.80
CA ALA A 79 -12.77 9.44 -9.37
C ALA A 79 -11.39 8.82 -9.06
N ILE A 80 -11.06 7.69 -9.70
CA ILE A 80 -9.75 7.05 -9.59
C ILE A 80 -8.65 8.03 -10.01
N VAL A 81 -8.70 8.58 -11.22
CA VAL A 81 -7.67 9.49 -11.73
C VAL A 81 -7.54 10.76 -10.88
N ASP A 82 -8.66 11.35 -10.47
CA ASP A 82 -8.64 12.55 -9.61
C ASP A 82 -7.96 12.28 -8.27
N ARG A 83 -8.27 11.14 -7.64
CA ARG A 83 -7.61 10.69 -6.40
C ARG A 83 -6.10 10.56 -6.58
N TYR A 84 -5.65 9.88 -7.65
CA TYR A 84 -4.21 9.75 -7.94
C TYR A 84 -3.53 11.11 -8.16
N VAL A 85 -4.18 12.05 -8.84
CA VAL A 85 -3.61 13.40 -9.07
C VAL A 85 -3.53 14.19 -7.76
N ARG A 86 -4.54 14.14 -6.90
CA ARG A 86 -4.58 14.86 -5.62
C ARG A 86 -3.53 14.40 -4.61
N VAL A 87 -3.04 13.15 -4.71
CA VAL A 87 -1.91 12.65 -3.90
C VAL A 87 -0.69 13.58 -3.94
N ILE A 88 -0.45 14.25 -5.07
CA ILE A 88 0.68 15.20 -5.20
C ILE A 88 0.45 16.48 -4.39
N ALA A 89 -0.81 16.89 -4.18
CA ALA A 89 -1.17 18.10 -3.45
C ALA A 89 -0.87 18.01 -1.95
N GLY A 90 -0.94 16.80 -1.38
CA GLY A 90 -0.84 16.57 0.06
C GLY A 90 0.58 16.54 0.62
N ARG A 91 1.61 16.90 -0.17
CA ARG A 91 3.01 16.80 0.26
C ARG A 91 3.58 18.08 0.90
N ASP A 92 2.88 19.22 0.81
CA ASP A 92 3.42 20.54 1.18
C ASP A 92 2.80 21.18 2.44
N SER A 93 2.63 20.41 3.53
CA SER A 93 2.44 21.02 4.85
C SER A 93 3.52 20.56 5.83
N GLU A 94 4.53 21.42 6.07
CA GLU A 94 5.63 21.18 7.01
C GLU A 94 5.14 20.84 8.44
N GLY A 95 3.90 21.21 8.77
CA GLY A 95 3.23 20.90 10.04
C GLY A 95 2.73 19.45 10.16
N GLU A 96 2.19 18.85 9.10
CA GLU A 96 1.83 17.41 9.09
C GLU A 96 3.07 16.51 9.00
N MET A 97 4.16 17.06 8.47
CA MET A 97 5.43 16.39 8.22
C MET A 97 6.25 16.09 9.47
N ASN A 98 5.79 16.44 10.68
CA ASN A 98 6.47 16.11 11.95
C ASN A 98 5.57 15.41 12.98
N SER A 99 4.33 15.09 12.63
CA SER A 99 3.44 14.36 13.55
C SER A 99 3.69 12.86 13.53
N LEU A 100 3.68 12.25 14.72
CA LEU A 100 3.65 10.79 14.90
C LEU A 100 2.24 10.20 14.76
N GLU A 101 1.20 11.03 14.67
CA GLU A 101 -0.21 10.58 14.59
C GLU A 101 -0.50 9.86 13.28
N ASN A 102 0.11 10.32 12.18
CA ASN A 102 -0.12 9.77 10.85
C ASN A 102 0.98 8.79 10.43
N LEU A 103 1.90 8.43 11.33
CA LEU A 103 2.96 7.47 11.04
C LEU A 103 2.34 6.07 10.94
N VAL A 104 2.63 5.31 9.89
CA VAL A 104 2.13 3.93 9.73
C VAL A 104 3.27 2.99 9.36
N THR A 105 3.18 1.76 9.84
CA THR A 105 4.11 0.68 9.48
C THR A 105 3.48 -0.22 8.42
N LEU A 106 4.14 -0.35 7.28
CA LEU A 106 3.66 -1.12 6.13
C LEU A 106 4.54 -2.35 5.87
N VAL A 107 3.91 -3.46 5.48
CA VAL A 107 4.62 -4.62 4.94
C VAL A 107 4.78 -4.49 3.42
N ARG A 108 6.00 -4.65 2.93
CA ARG A 108 6.36 -4.57 1.51
C ARG A 108 7.35 -5.66 1.14
N ASP A 109 7.47 -5.92 -0.15
CA ASP A 109 8.40 -6.89 -0.69
C ASP A 109 9.77 -6.28 -1.01
N ALA A 110 10.74 -7.14 -1.29
CA ALA A 110 12.08 -6.69 -1.66
C ALA A 110 12.10 -5.93 -3.01
N GLN A 111 11.16 -6.20 -3.92
CA GLN A 111 11.10 -5.50 -5.22
C GLN A 111 10.71 -4.04 -5.03
N PHE A 112 9.72 -3.75 -4.18
CA PHE A 112 9.32 -2.41 -3.81
C PHE A 112 10.49 -1.61 -3.24
N LEU A 113 11.27 -2.20 -2.31
CA LEU A 113 12.46 -1.50 -1.79
C LEU A 113 13.49 -1.25 -2.89
N GLY A 114 13.69 -2.21 -3.80
CA GLY A 114 14.62 -2.06 -4.92
C GLY A 114 14.30 -0.87 -5.84
N VAL A 115 13.01 -0.52 -5.99
CA VAL A 115 12.56 0.65 -6.75
C VAL A 115 12.76 1.93 -5.93
N VAL A 116 12.24 1.96 -4.70
CA VAL A 116 12.20 3.21 -3.91
C VAL A 116 13.58 3.62 -3.38
N GLN A 117 14.44 2.66 -3.02
CA GLN A 117 15.80 2.95 -2.55
C GLN A 117 16.70 3.59 -3.62
N GLN A 118 16.38 3.41 -4.91
CA GLN A 118 17.12 4.08 -5.98
C GLN A 118 16.86 5.59 -6.03
N GLU A 119 15.70 6.03 -5.55
CA GLU A 119 15.37 7.45 -5.46
C GLU A 119 15.93 8.08 -4.19
N SER A 120 15.76 7.43 -3.04
CA SER A 120 16.26 7.90 -1.75
C SER A 120 16.31 6.77 -0.70
N PRO A 121 17.26 6.78 0.25
CA PRO A 121 17.21 5.88 1.40
C PRO A 121 15.91 6.05 2.19
N ILE A 122 15.18 4.95 2.38
CA ILE A 122 13.92 4.90 3.13
C ILE A 122 14.09 4.30 4.51
N ALA A 123 13.18 4.64 5.42
CA ALA A 123 13.12 4.06 6.75
C ALA A 123 12.46 2.66 6.69
N ALA A 124 13.30 1.64 6.53
CA ALA A 124 12.85 0.25 6.41
C ALA A 124 13.73 -0.70 7.25
N ARG A 125 13.14 -1.80 7.73
CA ARG A 125 13.85 -2.91 8.37
C ARG A 125 13.36 -4.25 7.83
N HIS A 126 14.28 -5.22 7.74
CA HIS A 126 13.93 -6.57 7.29
C HIS A 126 13.03 -7.25 8.33
N LEU A 127 11.97 -7.91 7.87
CA LEU A 127 11.07 -8.67 8.74
C LEU A 127 11.44 -10.15 8.70
N ILE A 128 11.25 -10.79 7.55
CA ILE A 128 11.48 -12.21 7.30
C ILE A 128 11.43 -12.46 5.80
N ALA A 129 12.16 -13.44 5.29
CA ALA A 129 12.12 -13.82 3.87
C ALA A 129 12.32 -12.60 2.94
N ASP A 130 11.37 -12.35 2.04
CA ASP A 130 11.26 -11.22 1.13
C ASP A 130 10.46 -10.03 1.70
N LEU A 131 9.94 -10.15 2.92
CA LEU A 131 9.15 -9.11 3.59
C LEU A 131 10.01 -8.11 4.38
N TRP A 132 9.60 -6.85 4.25
CA TRP A 132 10.19 -5.70 4.92
C TRP A 132 9.11 -4.86 5.59
N LEU A 133 9.45 -4.29 6.74
CA LEU A 133 8.67 -3.23 7.36
C LEU A 133 9.18 -1.88 6.86
N VAL A 134 8.24 -1.00 6.49
CA VAL A 134 8.52 0.31 5.94
C VAL A 134 7.69 1.34 6.68
N LEU A 135 8.33 2.39 7.20
CA LEU A 135 7.62 3.54 7.75
C LEU A 135 7.05 4.39 6.61
N ALA A 136 5.83 4.83 6.79
CA ALA A 136 5.14 5.73 5.87
C ALA A 136 4.26 6.72 6.64
N ARG A 137 3.72 7.70 5.93
CA ARG A 137 2.69 8.61 6.44
C ARG A 137 1.38 8.34 5.76
N ASP A 138 0.34 8.19 6.55
CA ASP A 138 -1.04 8.18 6.11
C ASP A 138 -1.56 9.62 6.01
N GLY A 139 -1.65 10.13 4.79
CA GLY A 139 -2.22 11.44 4.49
C GLY A 139 -3.63 11.30 3.94
N ALA A 140 -4.39 12.40 3.96
CA ALA A 140 -5.80 12.42 3.56
C ALA A 140 -6.09 11.76 2.19
N GLU A 141 -5.15 11.85 1.25
CA GLU A 141 -5.31 11.34 -0.12
C GLU A 141 -4.34 10.20 -0.44
N SER A 142 -3.33 9.95 0.40
CA SER A 142 -2.25 9.02 0.03
C SER A 142 -1.42 8.54 1.20
N VAL A 143 -0.82 7.36 1.00
CA VAL A 143 0.20 6.82 1.90
C VAL A 143 1.58 6.99 1.26
N THR A 144 2.45 7.78 1.89
CA THR A 144 3.79 8.08 1.35
C THR A 144 4.89 7.51 2.24
N THR A 145 5.81 6.73 1.65
CA THR A 145 6.97 6.17 2.35
C THR A 145 7.84 7.27 2.96
N LEU A 146 8.29 7.04 4.20
CA LEU A 146 9.15 7.96 4.92
C LEU A 146 10.61 7.75 4.54
N SER A 147 11.31 8.84 4.21
CA SER A 147 12.76 8.77 4.00
C SER A 147 13.47 8.47 5.31
N LYS A 148 14.69 7.91 5.24
CA LYS A 148 15.51 7.67 6.43
C LYS A 148 15.78 8.96 7.20
N LYS A 149 16.07 10.05 6.48
CA LYS A 149 16.32 11.37 7.06
C LYS A 149 15.10 11.91 7.80
N ASP A 150 13.90 11.75 7.25
CA ASP A 150 12.68 12.25 7.88
C ASP A 150 12.30 11.41 9.10
N ALA A 151 12.56 10.10 9.08
CA ALA A 151 12.41 9.26 10.27
C ALA A 151 13.40 9.67 11.38
N GLU A 152 14.67 9.91 11.04
CA GLU A 152 15.69 10.41 11.99
C GLU A 152 15.30 11.77 12.58
N ALA A 153 14.58 12.62 11.84
CA ALA A 153 14.06 13.89 12.34
C ALA A 153 12.92 13.73 13.35
N LEU A 154 12.16 12.61 13.29
CA LEU A 154 11.11 12.30 14.26
C LEU A 154 11.68 11.70 15.55
N SER A 155 12.62 10.77 15.43
CA SER A 155 13.23 10.07 16.56
C SER A 155 14.51 9.35 16.14
N GLU A 156 15.50 9.30 17.04
CA GLU A 156 16.67 8.43 16.89
C GLU A 156 16.35 6.96 17.22
N ASP A 157 15.26 6.70 17.95
CA ASP A 157 14.78 5.34 18.26
C ASP A 157 13.84 4.85 17.15
N PHE A 158 14.42 4.19 16.14
CA PHE A 158 13.69 3.63 15.00
C PHE A 158 12.70 2.54 15.40
N GLU A 159 13.00 1.73 16.42
CA GLU A 159 12.09 0.66 16.85
C GLU A 159 10.84 1.26 17.51
N ALA A 160 11.00 2.34 18.27
CA ALA A 160 9.85 3.09 18.78
C ALA A 160 8.98 3.67 17.66
N LEU A 161 9.58 4.12 16.54
CA LEU A 161 8.83 4.58 15.37
C LEU A 161 8.03 3.45 14.71
N PHE A 162 8.64 2.28 14.51
CA PHE A 162 7.93 1.12 13.95
C PHE A 162 6.77 0.69 14.83
N LYS A 163 7.01 0.58 16.14
CA LYS A 163 5.95 0.24 17.10
C LYS A 163 4.82 1.28 17.07
N ARG A 164 5.16 2.57 17.04
CA ARG A 164 4.14 3.62 16.93
C ARG A 164 3.34 3.52 15.63
N GLY A 165 4.00 3.24 14.52
CA GLY A 165 3.35 3.01 13.24
C GLY A 165 2.45 1.77 13.22
N GLU A 166 2.82 0.70 13.95
CA GLU A 166 1.98 -0.48 14.13
C GLU A 166 0.73 -0.16 14.97
N GLU A 167 0.88 0.61 16.06
CA GLU A 167 -0.24 1.07 16.90
C GLU A 167 -1.24 1.92 16.09
N ASN A 168 -0.77 2.89 15.30
CA ASN A 168 -1.64 3.70 14.46
C ASN A 168 -2.34 2.86 13.38
N VAL A 169 -1.66 1.88 12.78
CA VAL A 169 -2.31 0.96 11.82
C VAL A 169 -3.40 0.13 12.50
N LEU A 170 -3.18 -0.33 13.73
CA LEU A 170 -4.20 -1.05 14.48
C LEU A 170 -5.47 -0.20 14.71
N GLU A 171 -5.30 1.09 15.00
CA GLU A 171 -6.43 2.03 15.12
C GLU A 171 -7.18 2.20 13.80
N LEU A 172 -6.46 2.24 12.67
CA LEU A 172 -7.03 2.32 11.32
C LEU A 172 -7.75 1.03 10.88
N LEU A 173 -7.42 -0.10 11.49
CA LEU A 173 -8.05 -1.40 11.27
C LEU A 173 -9.27 -1.57 12.19
N GLU A 174 -10.17 -0.57 12.24
CA GLU A 174 -11.36 -0.61 13.10
C GLU A 174 -12.17 -1.91 12.85
N GLY A 175 -12.60 -2.54 13.95
CA GLY A 175 -13.37 -3.79 13.91
C GLY A 175 -12.57 -5.05 13.53
N LEU A 176 -11.23 -4.98 13.43
CA LEU A 176 -10.38 -6.10 13.05
C LEU A 176 -10.71 -7.37 13.85
N THR A 177 -11.21 -8.40 13.16
CA THR A 177 -11.54 -9.67 13.79
C THR A 177 -11.18 -10.85 12.90
N ALA A 178 -10.61 -11.90 13.50
CA ALA A 178 -10.41 -13.16 12.80
C ALA A 178 -11.75 -13.83 12.46
N ARG A 179 -11.88 -14.32 11.23
CA ARG A 179 -13.08 -14.99 10.71
C ARG A 179 -12.69 -16.23 9.91
N PRO A 180 -13.51 -17.29 9.91
CA PRO A 180 -13.37 -18.38 8.97
C PRO A 180 -13.45 -17.85 7.54
N TYR A 181 -12.42 -18.10 6.74
CA TYR A 181 -12.45 -17.93 5.29
C TYR A 181 -13.08 -19.17 4.64
N SER A 182 -12.74 -20.34 5.17
CA SER A 182 -13.28 -21.64 4.79
C SER A 182 -13.40 -22.56 6.02
N ALA A 183 -13.58 -23.87 5.79
CA ALA A 183 -13.53 -24.85 6.85
C ALA A 183 -12.11 -25.06 7.43
N SER A 184 -11.06 -24.67 6.69
CA SER A 184 -9.66 -24.98 7.00
C SER A 184 -8.77 -23.74 7.14
N CYS A 185 -9.24 -22.60 6.63
CA CYS A 185 -8.52 -21.33 6.63
C CYS A 185 -9.31 -20.21 7.30
N TYR A 186 -8.58 -19.25 7.84
CA TYR A 186 -9.07 -18.03 8.44
C TYR A 186 -8.47 -16.81 7.74
N THR A 187 -9.14 -15.67 7.89
CA THR A 187 -8.65 -14.34 7.50
C THR A 187 -9.01 -13.34 8.57
N PHE A 188 -8.59 -12.09 8.41
CA PHE A 188 -9.04 -10.98 9.22
C PHE A 188 -10.04 -10.13 8.44
N GLU A 189 -11.17 -9.83 9.06
CA GLU A 189 -12.19 -8.91 8.55
C GLU A 189 -12.04 -7.56 9.25
N THR A 190 -12.12 -6.47 8.50
CA THR A 190 -12.03 -5.08 8.97
C THR A 190 -12.75 -4.17 7.97
N GLU A 191 -13.17 -2.99 8.40
CA GLU A 191 -13.77 -2.00 7.49
C GLU A 191 -12.72 -1.42 6.51
N ASN A 192 -11.44 -1.43 6.90
CA ASN A 192 -10.35 -0.88 6.11
C ASN A 192 -9.29 -1.95 5.78
N VAL A 193 -9.48 -2.68 4.70
CA VAL A 193 -8.54 -3.73 4.26
C VAL A 193 -7.20 -3.18 3.73
N PHE A 194 -7.06 -1.87 3.53
CA PHE A 194 -5.87 -1.28 2.93
C PHE A 194 -4.58 -1.64 3.68
N TYR A 195 -4.64 -1.80 5.00
CA TYR A 195 -3.49 -2.10 5.86
C TYR A 195 -3.43 -3.56 6.32
N LEU A 196 -4.24 -4.45 5.75
CA LEU A 196 -4.40 -5.80 6.29
C LEU A 196 -3.08 -6.58 6.34
N SER A 197 -2.21 -6.45 5.33
CA SER A 197 -0.88 -7.07 5.33
C SER A 197 0.02 -6.60 6.48
N SER A 198 -0.20 -5.41 7.05
CA SER A 198 0.59 -4.91 8.20
C SER A 198 0.31 -5.69 9.49
N VAL A 199 -0.78 -6.44 9.57
CA VAL A 199 -1.11 -7.32 10.71
C VAL A 199 0.01 -8.33 10.99
N VAL A 200 0.81 -8.71 9.99
CA VAL A 200 1.97 -9.62 10.12
C VAL A 200 2.96 -9.13 11.19
N ALA A 201 3.11 -7.81 11.35
CA ALA A 201 4.02 -7.19 12.32
C ALA A 201 3.49 -7.19 13.77
N MET A 202 2.19 -7.42 13.96
CA MET A 202 1.51 -7.24 15.24
C MET A 202 1.51 -8.53 16.07
N ASP A 203 2.59 -8.77 16.81
CA ASP A 203 2.81 -10.03 17.54
C ASP A 203 1.63 -10.46 18.43
N PHE A 204 0.98 -9.51 19.10
CA PHE A 204 -0.12 -9.80 20.03
C PHE A 204 -1.36 -10.40 19.34
N LEU A 205 -1.61 -10.08 18.07
CA LEU A 205 -2.76 -10.63 17.32
C LEU A 205 -2.53 -12.11 17.03
N TRP A 206 -1.31 -12.47 16.68
CA TRP A 206 -0.94 -13.85 16.36
C TRP A 206 -1.00 -14.77 17.57
N ASP A 207 -0.66 -14.24 18.74
CA ASP A 207 -0.81 -14.97 20.01
C ASP A 207 -2.29 -15.24 20.33
N GLN A 208 -3.20 -14.34 19.93
CA GLN A 208 -4.66 -14.53 20.12
C GLN A 208 -5.23 -15.55 19.13
N VAL A 209 -4.86 -15.47 17.84
CA VAL A 209 -5.42 -16.37 16.81
C VAL A 209 -4.77 -17.75 16.80
N GLY A 210 -3.65 -17.95 17.47
CA GLY A 210 -3.01 -19.27 17.61
C GLY A 210 -3.95 -20.32 18.21
N ALA A 211 -4.92 -19.91 19.03
CA ALA A 211 -5.94 -20.80 19.60
C ALA A 211 -7.00 -21.28 18.59
N LEU A 212 -7.09 -20.66 17.40
CA LEU A 212 -8.07 -21.00 16.36
C LEU A 212 -7.61 -22.15 15.46
N VAL A 213 -6.33 -22.53 15.53
CA VAL A 213 -5.71 -23.46 14.58
C VAL A 213 -5.03 -24.64 15.27
N GLU A 214 -4.85 -25.74 14.53
CA GLU A 214 -4.12 -26.90 15.03
C GLU A 214 -2.61 -26.79 14.75
N GLY A 215 -1.82 -26.69 15.82
CA GLY A 215 -0.38 -26.51 15.74
C GLY A 215 0.02 -25.05 15.59
N ASP A 216 1.18 -24.79 14.99
CA ASP A 216 1.66 -23.44 14.74
C ASP A 216 0.83 -22.76 13.64
N VAL A 217 0.72 -21.44 13.69
CA VAL A 217 0.07 -20.66 12.61
C VAL A 217 0.92 -20.72 11.35
N VAL A 218 0.30 -21.04 10.21
CA VAL A 218 0.87 -20.87 8.87
C VAL A 218 0.11 -19.76 8.14
N LEU A 219 0.83 -18.82 7.55
CA LEU A 219 0.33 -17.54 7.04
C LEU A 219 0.79 -17.32 5.60
N GLY A 220 -0.11 -16.78 4.78
CA GLY A 220 0.19 -16.23 3.45
C GLY A 220 -0.22 -14.76 3.37
N VAL A 221 0.60 -13.94 2.72
CA VAL A 221 0.40 -12.49 2.56
C VAL A 221 0.61 -12.10 1.10
N PRO A 222 -0.28 -12.53 0.18
CA PRO A 222 -0.04 -12.40 -1.25
C PRO A 222 -0.20 -10.98 -1.78
N ALA A 223 -1.00 -10.14 -1.11
CA ALA A 223 -1.22 -8.75 -1.49
C ALA A 223 -1.41 -7.86 -0.27
N ARG A 224 -1.31 -6.55 -0.47
CA ARG A 224 -1.43 -5.53 0.59
C ARG A 224 -2.71 -5.69 1.44
N ASP A 225 -3.80 -6.06 0.80
CA ASP A 225 -5.15 -6.16 1.36
C ASP A 225 -5.62 -7.60 1.59
N THR A 226 -4.74 -8.58 1.39
CA THR A 226 -5.10 -9.99 1.41
C THR A 226 -4.16 -10.75 2.35
N LEU A 227 -4.75 -11.44 3.33
CA LEU A 227 -4.04 -12.21 4.33
C LEU A 227 -4.87 -13.44 4.72
N LEU A 228 -4.27 -14.63 4.69
CA LEU A 228 -4.93 -15.88 5.06
C LEU A 228 -4.02 -16.71 5.96
N PHE A 229 -4.59 -17.45 6.91
CA PHE A 229 -3.84 -18.33 7.78
C PHE A 229 -4.59 -19.63 8.12
N CYS A 230 -3.83 -20.67 8.45
CA CYS A 230 -4.32 -21.98 8.89
C CYS A 230 -3.37 -22.60 9.92
N GLY A 231 -3.65 -23.82 10.36
CA GLY A 231 -2.78 -24.58 11.26
C GLY A 231 -1.73 -25.40 10.53
N ALA A 232 -0.51 -25.48 11.07
CA ALA A 232 0.59 -26.25 10.50
C ALA A 232 0.31 -27.76 10.43
N ASN A 233 -0.67 -28.27 11.19
CA ASN A 233 -1.09 -29.67 11.13
C ASN A 233 -2.30 -29.89 10.20
N ASP A 234 -2.91 -28.83 9.68
CA ASP A 234 -4.03 -28.90 8.76
C ASP A 234 -3.54 -28.96 7.30
N ARG A 235 -3.47 -30.18 6.77
CA ARG A 235 -3.04 -30.41 5.38
C ARG A 235 -3.99 -29.82 4.35
N ALA A 236 -5.29 -29.76 4.64
CA ALA A 236 -6.27 -29.18 3.72
C ALA A 236 -6.13 -27.66 3.72
N GLY A 237 -6.00 -27.07 4.91
CA GLY A 237 -5.73 -25.64 5.09
C GLY A 237 -4.43 -25.20 4.39
N ILE A 238 -3.34 -25.95 4.54
CA ILE A 238 -2.07 -25.63 3.84
C ILE A 238 -2.23 -25.67 2.32
N ALA A 239 -2.95 -26.68 1.79
CA ALA A 239 -3.16 -26.80 0.35
C ALA A 239 -4.03 -25.66 -0.19
N GLU A 240 -5.09 -25.30 0.53
CA GLU A 240 -5.96 -24.17 0.21
C GLU A 240 -5.20 -22.84 0.30
N LEU A 241 -4.44 -22.62 1.37
CA LEU A 241 -3.62 -21.43 1.56
C LEU A 241 -2.63 -21.22 0.41
N ARG A 242 -1.95 -22.28 -0.04
CA ARG A 242 -1.05 -22.20 -1.22
C ARG A 242 -1.82 -21.83 -2.49
N ALA A 243 -2.98 -22.47 -2.73
CA ALA A 243 -3.77 -22.21 -3.92
C ALA A 243 -4.27 -20.75 -3.98
N GLU A 244 -4.70 -20.20 -2.84
CA GLU A 244 -5.13 -18.79 -2.75
C GLU A 244 -3.97 -17.83 -2.95
N VAL A 245 -2.80 -18.09 -2.35
CA VAL A 245 -1.58 -17.30 -2.59
C VAL A 245 -1.21 -17.30 -4.07
N ASP A 246 -1.14 -18.48 -4.70
CA ASP A 246 -0.82 -18.60 -6.14
C ASP A 246 -1.84 -17.86 -7.02
N TYR A 247 -3.13 -17.95 -6.67
CA TYR A 247 -4.19 -17.26 -7.39
C TYR A 247 -4.02 -15.74 -7.30
N VAL A 248 -3.79 -15.20 -6.11
CA VAL A 248 -3.62 -13.75 -5.91
C VAL A 248 -2.34 -13.25 -6.55
N ILE A 249 -1.22 -13.98 -6.46
CA ILE A 249 0.03 -13.59 -7.12
C ILE A 249 -0.15 -13.52 -8.64
N LYS A 250 -0.92 -14.44 -9.21
CA LYS A 250 -1.16 -14.49 -10.66
C LYS A 250 -2.16 -13.44 -11.17
N ASN A 251 -3.19 -13.13 -10.39
CA ASN A 251 -4.36 -12.35 -10.86
C ASN A 251 -4.60 -11.06 -10.09
N GLY A 252 -3.87 -10.85 -8.99
CA GLY A 252 -4.03 -9.73 -8.08
C GLY A 252 -3.24 -8.50 -8.48
N HIS A 253 -3.21 -7.55 -7.55
CA HIS A 253 -2.52 -6.26 -7.65
C HIS A 253 -2.01 -5.89 -6.26
N HIS A 254 -1.08 -4.94 -6.18
CA HIS A 254 -0.40 -4.60 -4.93
C HIS A 254 0.21 -5.84 -4.24
N LEU A 255 0.86 -6.68 -5.04
CA LEU A 255 1.45 -7.94 -4.60
C LEU A 255 2.49 -7.72 -3.50
N VAL A 256 2.57 -8.68 -2.59
CA VAL A 256 3.50 -8.64 -1.45
C VAL A 256 4.39 -9.88 -1.46
N SER A 257 3.87 -11.09 -1.24
CA SER A 257 4.75 -12.28 -1.23
C SER A 257 4.02 -13.57 -1.54
N ASP A 258 4.69 -14.45 -2.29
CA ASP A 258 4.28 -15.84 -2.49
C ASP A 258 4.79 -16.79 -1.38
N THR A 259 5.60 -16.26 -0.46
CA THR A 259 6.22 -17.05 0.61
C THR A 259 5.22 -17.29 1.74
N LEU A 260 5.04 -18.57 2.09
CA LEU A 260 4.32 -18.94 3.31
C LEU A 260 5.23 -18.81 4.52
N LEU A 261 4.67 -18.34 5.62
CA LEU A 261 5.34 -18.16 6.90
C LEU A 261 4.74 -19.07 7.95
N ARG A 262 5.54 -19.53 8.91
CA ARG A 262 5.11 -20.26 10.09
C ARG A 262 5.55 -19.52 11.34
N ARG A 263 4.65 -19.39 12.32
CA ARG A 263 4.98 -18.78 13.61
C ARG A 263 5.41 -19.83 14.62
N VAL A 264 6.68 -19.82 15.01
CA VAL A 264 7.25 -20.77 15.97
C VAL A 264 7.86 -19.97 17.12
N ASN A 265 7.43 -20.25 18.36
CA ASN A 265 7.90 -19.55 19.57
C ASN A 265 7.85 -18.01 19.45
N GLY A 266 6.74 -17.49 18.90
CA GLY A 266 6.54 -16.05 18.74
C GLY A 266 7.37 -15.40 17.64
N GLN A 267 8.00 -16.18 16.74
CA GLN A 267 8.82 -15.67 15.66
C GLN A 267 8.37 -16.25 14.31
N TRP A 268 8.42 -15.44 13.27
CA TRP A 268 8.16 -15.88 11.90
C TRP A 268 9.34 -16.65 11.33
N GLN A 269 9.05 -17.76 10.66
CA GLN A 269 10.00 -18.57 9.91
C GLN A 269 9.42 -18.86 8.52
N VAL A 270 10.28 -19.08 7.53
CA VAL A 270 9.83 -19.54 6.22
C VAL A 270 9.22 -20.94 6.35
N PHE A 271 8.03 -21.12 5.78
CA PHE A 271 7.33 -22.40 5.75
C PHE A 271 7.56 -23.08 4.39
N SER A 272 8.36 -24.15 4.40
CA SER A 272 8.68 -24.97 3.23
C SER A 272 7.72 -26.14 3.07
#